data_AF-A0A2E3JRI1-F1
#
_entry.id   AF-A0A2E3JRI1-F1
#
_cell.length_a   1.000
_cell.length_b   1.000
_cell.length_c   1.000
_cell.angle_alpha   90.00
_cell.angle_beta   90.00
_cell.angle_gamma   90.00
#
_symmetry.space_group_name_H-M   'P 1'
#
loop_
_entity.id
_entity.type
_entity.pdbx_description
1 polymer ?
#
loop_
_entity_poly.entity_id
_entity_poly.type
_entity_poly.pdbx_seq_one_letter_code
_entity_poly.pdbx_strand_id
1 'polypeptide(L)'
;MKLKFVLLVVLLTTPFATPYANPYLELKNTVPFKDYHSETSTSHLRLGYKFDNNFYVEGGAMSHGSSYEAGYKFKKGKWTIKGKWEGSDSSKRDYFKSKIETELRYTFGD
;
A
#
# COMPACT_ATOMS: atom_id res chain seq x y z
N MET A 1 29.60 5.46 9.99
CA MET A 1 28.33 6.13 9.62
C MET A 1 28.32 6.63 8.16
N LYS A 2 28.84 5.86 7.19
CA LYS A 2 29.18 6.43 5.86
C LYS A 2 28.67 5.67 4.64
N LEU A 3 28.57 4.33 4.66
CA LEU A 3 28.13 3.58 3.47
C LEU A 3 26.60 3.45 3.37
N LYS A 4 25.91 3.26 4.50
CA LYS A 4 24.44 3.12 4.56
C LYS A 4 23.69 4.41 4.19
N PHE A 5 24.28 5.57 4.49
CA PHE A 5 23.68 6.88 4.18
C PHE A 5 23.84 7.25 2.70
N VAL A 6 24.97 6.86 2.08
CA VAL A 6 25.23 7.10 0.65
C VAL A 6 24.27 6.28 -0.23
N LEU A 7 23.96 5.04 0.14
CA LEU A 7 22.98 4.21 -0.59
C LEU A 7 21.56 4.80 -0.59
N LEU A 8 21.15 5.44 0.51
CA LEU A 8 19.84 6.08 0.63
C LEU A 8 19.74 7.34 -0.25
N VAL A 9 20.81 8.14 -0.31
CA VAL A 9 20.88 9.36 -1.13
C VAL A 9 20.95 9.02 -2.62
N VAL A 10 21.66 7.97 -3.01
CA VAL A 10 21.75 7.52 -4.41
C VAL A 10 20.39 7.04 -4.95
N LEU A 11 19.55 6.39 -4.11
CA LEU A 11 18.19 6.00 -4.49
C LEU A 11 17.23 7.19 -4.67
N LEU A 12 17.49 8.32 -4.00
CA LEU A 12 16.67 9.53 -4.07
C LEU A 12 17.03 10.42 -5.27
N THR A 13 18.19 10.23 -5.89
CA THR A 13 18.71 11.09 -6.97
C THR A 13 18.61 10.48 -8.36
N THR A 14 18.16 9.22 -8.52
CA THR A 14 17.94 8.65 -9.85
C THR A 14 16.62 9.19 -10.42
N PRO A 15 16.64 9.98 -11.51
CA PRO A 15 15.41 10.35 -12.18
C PRO A 15 14.78 9.08 -12.76
N PHE A 16 13.66 8.65 -12.17
CA PHE A 16 12.77 7.65 -12.76
C PHE A 16 12.07 8.27 -13.97
N ALA A 17 12.83 8.57 -15.02
CA ALA A 17 12.34 9.12 -16.28
C ALA A 17 11.96 7.96 -17.21
N THR A 18 10.90 7.24 -16.85
CA THR A 18 10.19 6.35 -17.77
C THR A 18 8.72 6.75 -17.76
N PRO A 19 8.14 7.17 -18.90
CA PRO A 19 6.75 7.68 -18.96
C PRO A 19 5.66 6.62 -18.73
N TYR A 20 6.03 5.39 -18.38
CA TYR A 20 5.13 4.23 -18.24
C TYR A 20 5.15 3.60 -16.85
N ALA A 21 5.88 4.21 -15.92
CA ALA A 21 6.16 3.64 -14.62
C ALA A 21 5.81 4.66 -13.53
N ASN A 22 4.80 4.32 -12.71
CA ASN A 22 4.47 5.07 -11.51
C ASN A 22 4.90 4.27 -10.27
N PRO A 23 6.22 4.00 -10.07
CA PRO A 23 6.69 3.48 -8.80
C PRO A 23 6.53 4.56 -7.74
N TYR A 24 6.17 4.16 -6.52
CA TYR A 24 6.05 5.07 -5.39
C TYR A 24 6.56 4.42 -4.11
N LEU A 25 6.97 5.25 -3.17
CA LEU A 25 7.28 4.87 -1.80
C LEU A 25 6.18 5.43 -0.91
N GLU A 26 5.52 4.58 -0.13
CA GLU A 26 4.48 4.98 0.82
C GLU A 26 4.98 4.76 2.26
N LEU A 27 4.87 5.81 3.08
CA LEU A 27 4.93 5.70 4.54
C LEU A 27 3.52 5.90 5.09
N LYS A 28 2.95 4.87 5.71
CA LYS A 28 1.60 4.89 6.26
C LYS A 28 1.62 4.53 7.72
N ASN A 29 1.12 5.41 8.57
CA ASN A 29 0.96 5.16 10.01
C ASN A 29 -0.53 5.07 10.35
N THR A 30 -0.90 4.08 11.15
CA THR A 30 -2.26 3.88 11.65
C THR A 30 -2.21 3.78 13.17
N VAL A 31 -2.93 4.67 13.85
CA VAL A 31 -3.11 4.66 15.30
C VAL A 31 -4.57 4.28 15.57
N PRO A 32 -4.86 3.03 15.98
CA PRO A 32 -6.21 2.67 16.39
C PRO A 32 -6.56 3.39 17.69
N PHE A 33 -7.84 3.72 17.87
CA PHE A 33 -8.37 4.23 19.14
C PHE A 33 -9.47 3.29 19.62
N LYS A 34 -9.48 3.05 20.94
CA LYS A 34 -10.57 2.40 21.65
C LYS A 34 -11.09 3.39 22.69
N ASP A 35 -12.35 3.80 22.53
CA ASP A 35 -12.94 4.92 23.26
C ASP A 35 -12.09 6.19 23.11
N TYR A 36 -11.51 6.70 24.21
CA TYR A 36 -10.66 7.89 24.23
C TYR A 36 -9.16 7.56 24.33
N HIS A 37 -8.77 6.28 24.25
CA HIS A 37 -7.40 5.83 24.42
C HIS A 37 -6.78 5.33 23.10
N SER A 38 -5.54 5.75 22.84
CA SER A 38 -4.77 5.27 21.70
C SER A 38 -4.26 3.85 21.96
N GLU A 39 -4.40 3.00 20.96
CA GLU A 39 -3.88 1.64 20.95
C GLU A 39 -2.51 1.58 20.27
N THR A 40 -1.92 0.38 20.21
CA THR A 40 -0.62 0.15 19.55
C THR A 40 -0.68 0.58 18.08
N SER A 41 0.14 1.55 17.72
CA SER A 41 0.27 2.03 16.34
C SER A 41 0.93 0.99 15.43
N THR A 42 0.49 0.95 14.18
CA THR A 42 1.10 0.17 13.10
C THR A 42 1.58 1.10 11.99
N SER A 43 2.86 1.01 11.65
CA SER A 43 3.49 1.72 10.55
C SER A 43 3.81 0.75 9.42
N HIS A 44 3.70 1.24 8.19
CA HIS A 44 4.10 0.57 6.97
C HIS A 44 5.07 1.46 6.20
N LEU A 45 6.10 0.85 5.63
CA LEU A 45 6.93 1.43 4.58
C LEU A 45 6.85 0.50 3.38
N ARG A 46 6.16 0.93 2.32
CA ARG A 46 5.84 0.12 1.15
C ARG A 46 6.46 0.71 -0.11
N LEU A 47 7.00 -0.16 -0.95
CA LEU A 47 7.26 0.15 -2.34
C LEU A 47 6.05 -0.31 -3.15
N GLY A 48 5.52 0.58 -3.97
CA GLY A 48 4.37 0.32 -4.81
C GLY A 48 4.65 0.63 -6.27
N TYR A 49 3.83 0.06 -7.14
CA TYR A 49 3.81 0.32 -8.55
C TYR A 49 2.37 0.39 -9.04
N LYS A 50 2.04 1.49 -9.73
CA LYS A 50 0.74 1.65 -10.38
C LYS A 50 0.86 1.56 -11.90
N PHE A 51 0.11 0.64 -12.49
CA PHE A 51 0.02 0.43 -13.93
C PHE A 51 -1.01 1.39 -14.55
N ASP A 52 -0.89 1.66 -15.85
CA ASP A 52 -1.78 2.56 -16.59
C ASP A 52 -3.24 2.10 -16.60
N ASN A 53 -3.46 0.80 -16.50
CA ASN A 53 -4.78 0.18 -16.40
C ASN A 53 -5.38 0.27 -14.98
N ASN A 54 -4.87 1.15 -14.10
CA ASN A 54 -5.31 1.33 -12.71
C ASN A 54 -5.18 0.11 -11.80
N PHE A 55 -4.47 -0.93 -12.22
CA PHE A 55 -3.97 -1.93 -11.30
C PHE A 55 -2.79 -1.36 -10.51
N TYR A 56 -2.61 -1.84 -9.30
CA TYR A 56 -1.44 -1.53 -8.48
C TYR A 56 -1.03 -2.75 -7.67
N VAL A 57 0.26 -2.79 -7.33
CA VAL A 57 0.84 -3.73 -6.39
C VAL A 57 1.76 -2.98 -5.45
N GLU A 58 1.80 -3.37 -4.19
CA GLU A 58 2.69 -2.80 -3.20
C GLU A 58 3.10 -3.84 -2.17
N GLY A 59 4.29 -3.65 -1.61
CA GLY A 59 4.86 -4.56 -0.63
C GLY A 59 5.93 -3.87 0.20
N GLY A 60 6.05 -4.27 1.45
CA GLY A 60 7.12 -3.76 2.29
C GLY A 60 6.98 -4.08 3.78
N ALA A 61 7.80 -3.39 4.56
CA ALA A 61 7.89 -3.60 6.00
C ALA A 61 6.67 -3.02 6.72
N MET A 62 6.26 -3.71 7.78
CA MET A 62 5.25 -3.29 8.73
C MET A 62 5.86 -3.38 10.15
N SER A 63 5.39 -2.58 11.12
CA SER A 63 5.95 -2.55 12.49
C SER A 63 6.24 -3.93 13.11
N HIS A 64 5.44 -4.94 12.78
CA HIS A 64 5.60 -6.31 13.28
C HIS A 64 5.51 -7.34 12.16
N GLY A 65 6.21 -7.11 11.04
CA GLY A 65 6.31 -8.10 9.95
C GLY A 65 6.35 -7.45 8.56
N SER A 66 5.63 -8.03 7.62
CA SER A 66 5.54 -7.56 6.23
C SER A 66 4.10 -7.47 5.77
N SER A 67 3.83 -6.56 4.84
CA SER A 67 2.51 -6.40 4.24
C SER A 67 2.62 -6.28 2.73
N TYR A 68 1.67 -6.89 2.03
CA TYR A 68 1.54 -6.88 0.59
C TYR A 68 0.10 -6.51 0.24
N GLU A 69 -0.07 -5.75 -0.82
CA GLU A 69 -1.39 -5.37 -1.31
C GLU A 69 -1.35 -5.33 -2.83
N ALA A 70 -2.41 -5.82 -3.46
CA ALA A 70 -2.61 -5.73 -4.89
C ALA A 70 -4.06 -5.38 -5.15
N GLY A 71 -4.33 -4.47 -6.07
CA GLY A 71 -5.69 -4.04 -6.32
C GLY A 71 -5.89 -3.34 -7.65
N TYR A 72 -7.15 -3.03 -7.91
CA TYR A 72 -7.57 -2.28 -9.08
C TYR A 72 -8.77 -1.39 -8.73
N LYS A 73 -8.90 -0.29 -9.47
CA LYS A 73 -10.08 0.57 -9.41
C LYS A 73 -10.45 1.07 -10.79
N PHE A 74 -11.63 0.65 -11.26
CA PHE A 74 -12.21 1.09 -12.52
C PHE A 74 -13.43 1.96 -12.26
N LYS A 75 -13.55 3.05 -13.02
CA LYS A 75 -14.76 3.87 -13.06
C LYS A 75 -15.24 3.95 -14.50
N LYS A 76 -16.50 3.59 -14.74
CA LYS A 76 -17.16 3.71 -16.04
C LYS A 76 -18.55 4.31 -15.87
N GLY A 77 -18.71 5.57 -16.27
CA GLY A 77 -19.92 6.33 -16.01
C GLY A 77 -20.22 6.41 -14.50
N LYS A 78 -21.43 5.99 -14.11
CA LYS A 78 -21.91 5.96 -12.73
C LYS A 78 -21.47 4.72 -11.93
N TRP A 79 -20.77 3.79 -12.57
CA TRP A 79 -20.25 2.57 -11.92
C TRP A 79 -18.80 2.72 -11.50
N THR A 80 -18.50 2.27 -10.29
CA THR A 80 -17.14 2.06 -9.77
C THR A 80 -16.99 0.60 -9.35
N ILE A 81 -15.94 -0.06 -9.85
CA ILE A 81 -15.57 -1.43 -9.49
C ILE A 81 -14.18 -1.38 -8.87
N LYS A 82 -14.04 -1.97 -7.69
CA LYS A 82 -12.74 -2.13 -7.03
C LYS A 82 -12.56 -3.58 -6.62
N GLY A 83 -11.34 -4.06 -6.75
CA GLY A 83 -10.89 -5.28 -6.13
C GLY A 83 -9.58 -5.02 -5.43
N LYS A 84 -9.40 -5.62 -4.26
CA LYS A 84 -8.17 -5.52 -3.49
C LYS A 84 -7.90 -6.84 -2.77
N TRP A 85 -6.68 -7.30 -2.87
CA TRP A 85 -6.13 -8.35 -2.02
C TRP A 85 -5.11 -7.72 -1.06
N GLU A 86 -5.20 -8.09 0.21
CA GLU A 86 -4.25 -7.71 1.25
C GLU A 86 -3.67 -8.98 1.86
N GLY A 87 -2.36 -9.03 1.99
CA GLY A 87 -1.61 -10.11 2.64
C GLY A 87 -0.70 -9.54 3.72
N SER A 88 -0.62 -10.20 4.87
CA SER A 88 0.30 -9.79 5.92
C SER A 88 0.84 -10.99 6.68
N ASP A 89 2.16 -10.99 6.83
CA ASP A 89 2.88 -11.89 7.73
C ASP A 89 3.33 -11.10 8.96
N SER A 90 3.24 -11.70 10.15
CA SER A 90 3.55 -11.00 11.37
C SER A 90 4.24 -11.88 12.39
N SER A 91 5.29 -11.36 13.03
CA SER A 91 5.98 -12.03 14.14
C SER A 91 5.13 -12.22 15.40
N LYS A 92 3.92 -11.65 15.43
CA LYS A 92 2.95 -11.79 16.54
C LYS A 92 1.90 -12.88 16.28
N ARG A 93 1.95 -13.57 15.13
CA ARG A 93 0.97 -14.57 14.71
C ARG A 93 1.66 -15.71 13.97
N ASP A 94 1.18 -16.93 14.16
CA ASP A 94 1.77 -18.12 13.50
C ASP A 94 1.14 -18.45 12.15
N TYR A 95 0.39 -17.51 11.56
CA TYR A 95 -0.29 -17.71 10.29
C TYR A 95 -0.25 -16.45 9.42
N PHE A 96 -0.20 -16.67 8.11
CA PHE A 96 -0.34 -15.61 7.12
C PHE A 96 -1.80 -15.13 7.07
N LYS A 97 -2.02 -13.84 7.32
CA LYS A 97 -3.35 -13.24 7.24
C LYS A 97 -3.57 -12.70 5.84
N SER A 98 -4.62 -13.16 5.16
CA SER A 98 -5.02 -12.61 3.86
C SER A 98 -6.48 -12.16 3.85
N LYS A 99 -6.81 -11.20 3.00
CA LYS A 99 -8.16 -10.69 2.78
C LYS A 99 -8.34 -10.35 1.30
N ILE A 100 -9.46 -10.74 0.72
CA ILE A 100 -9.93 -10.27 -0.59
C ILE A 100 -11.15 -9.38 -0.35
N GLU A 101 -11.18 -8.22 -0.98
CA GLU A 101 -12.28 -7.26 -0.93
C GLU A 101 -12.69 -6.90 -2.36
N THR A 102 -13.99 -6.99 -2.63
CA THR A 102 -14.59 -6.56 -3.89
C THR A 102 -15.67 -5.54 -3.58
N GLU A 103 -15.60 -4.37 -4.21
CA GLU A 103 -16.63 -3.33 -4.12
C GLU A 103 -17.21 -3.08 -5.51
N LEU A 104 -18.53 -3.21 -5.63
CA LEU A 104 -19.30 -2.73 -6.77
C LEU A 104 -20.20 -1.59 -6.28
N ARG A 105 -20.02 -0.39 -6.85
CA ARG A 105 -20.77 0.80 -6.44
C ARG A 105 -21.41 1.48 -7.65
N TYR A 106 -22.69 1.77 -7.55
CA TYR A 106 -23.39 2.70 -8.43
C TYR A 106 -23.60 4.03 -7.70
N THR A 107 -23.29 5.13 -8.36
CA THR A 107 -23.52 6.48 -7.83
C THR A 107 -24.75 7.07 -8.51
N PHE A 108 -25.81 7.30 -7.74
CA PHE A 108 -26.98 8.08 -8.18
C PHE A 108 -26.65 9.58 -8.11
N GLY A 109 -27.12 10.36 -9.08
CA GLY A 109 -26.76 11.77 -9.24
C GLY A 109 -25.66 12.00 -10.29
N ASP A 110 -25.27 13.27 -10.46
CA ASP A 110 -24.14 13.70 -11.28
C ASP A 110 -22.87 13.87 -10.43
#